data_AF-A0A5J4YGX5-F1
#
_entry.id   AF-A0A5J4YGX5-F1
#
_cell.length_a   1.000
_cell.length_b   1.000
_cell.length_c   1.000
_cell.angle_alpha   90.00
_cell.angle_beta   90.00
_cell.angle_gamma   90.00
#
_symmetry.space_group_name_H-M   'P 1'
#
loop_
_entity.id
_entity.type
_entity.pdbx_description
1 polymer ?
#
loop_
_entity_poly.entity_id
_entity_poly.type
_entity_poly.pdbx_seq_one_letter_code
_entity_poly.pdbx_strand_id
1 'polypeptide(L)'
;MAADLNQWGINVAQHLQSLRDLYGYFETRSSYFTSDRPADIQAVFERLRHEGNYPKALAGVEITAVRDLDSGLDTAQAEGRSRLPWQKGDLMLTFTLDNVHTLTLRASGTEPKLKYYLEVNRGQARHNKHYRVSPS
;
A
#
# COMPACT_ATOMS: atom_id res chain seq x y z
N MET A 1 -2.31 -3.16 25.60
CA MET A 1 -3.46 -3.11 24.68
C MET A 1 -4.57 -4.07 25.08
N ALA A 2 -4.40 -5.40 25.03
CA ALA A 2 -5.48 -6.33 25.44
C ALA A 2 -5.86 -6.22 26.94
N ALA A 3 -4.89 -5.98 27.81
CA ALA A 3 -5.13 -5.77 29.24
C ALA A 3 -5.85 -4.43 29.54
N ASP A 4 -5.56 -3.39 28.76
CA ASP A 4 -6.15 -2.04 28.91
C ASP A 4 -7.59 -2.01 28.39
N LEU A 5 -7.88 -2.71 27.28
CA LEU A 5 -9.22 -2.85 26.73
C LEU A 5 -10.18 -3.58 27.68
N ASN A 6 -9.66 -4.57 28.41
CA ASN A 6 -10.42 -5.30 29.44
C ASN A 6 -10.80 -4.38 30.62
N GLN A 7 -9.94 -3.42 31.00
CA GLN A 7 -10.28 -2.39 32.00
C GLN A 7 -11.36 -1.42 31.53
N TRP A 8 -11.50 -1.22 30.21
CA TRP A 8 -12.53 -0.37 29.61
C TRP A 8 -13.81 -1.12 29.24
N GLY A 9 -13.90 -2.42 29.57
CA GLY A 9 -15.08 -3.24 29.32
C GLY A 9 -15.38 -3.49 27.84
N ILE A 10 -14.41 -3.27 26.95
CA ILE A 10 -14.54 -3.51 25.51
C ILE A 10 -13.60 -4.61 25.06
N ASN A 11 -14.08 -5.47 24.17
CA ASN A 11 -13.24 -6.53 23.60
C ASN A 11 -12.46 -6.02 22.38
N VAL A 12 -11.47 -6.81 21.95
CA VAL A 12 -10.60 -6.48 20.82
C VAL A 12 -11.38 -6.24 19.53
N ALA A 13 -12.50 -6.95 19.31
CA ALA A 13 -13.33 -6.76 18.12
C ALA A 13 -14.08 -5.42 18.15
N GLN A 14 -14.59 -4.99 19.30
CA GLN A 14 -15.22 -3.69 19.48
C GLN A 14 -14.21 -2.56 19.28
N HIS A 15 -12.98 -2.71 19.80
CA HIS A 15 -11.92 -1.74 19.59
C HIS A 15 -11.51 -1.66 18.12
N LEU A 16 -11.32 -2.80 17.45
CA LEU A 16 -11.06 -2.87 16.01
C LEU A 16 -12.17 -2.22 15.19
N GLN A 17 -13.44 -2.42 15.57
CA GLN A 17 -14.58 -1.77 14.92
C GLN A 17 -14.54 -0.26 15.13
N SER A 18 -14.25 0.22 16.35
CA SER A 18 -14.13 1.67 16.60
C SER A 18 -13.00 2.32 15.79
N LEU A 19 -11.88 1.61 15.59
CA LEU A 19 -10.78 2.07 14.73
C LEU A 19 -11.19 2.10 13.26
N ARG A 20 -11.96 1.11 12.80
CA ARG A 20 -12.52 1.08 11.44
C ARG A 20 -13.55 2.18 11.20
N ASP A 21 -14.39 2.47 12.18
CA ASP A 21 -15.36 3.57 12.11
C ASP A 21 -14.66 4.93 12.08
N LEU A 22 -13.58 5.09 12.85
CA LEU A 22 -12.81 6.33 12.94
C LEU A 22 -11.96 6.58 11.68
N TYR A 23 -11.21 5.57 11.22
CA TYR A 23 -10.19 5.74 10.18
C TYR A 23 -10.56 5.13 8.82
N GLY A 24 -11.66 4.40 8.73
CA GLY A 24 -12.08 3.66 7.53
C GLY A 24 -11.56 2.22 7.50
N TYR A 25 -11.97 1.48 6.47
CA TYR A 25 -11.61 0.08 6.28
C TYR A 25 -10.37 -0.05 5.41
N PHE A 26 -9.31 -0.68 5.94
CA PHE A 26 -8.11 -1.03 5.20
C PHE A 26 -8.06 -2.53 4.96
N GLU A 27 -7.85 -2.92 3.70
CA GLU A 27 -7.56 -4.29 3.32
C GLU A 27 -6.13 -4.37 2.79
N THR A 28 -5.36 -5.33 3.32
CA THR A 28 -4.03 -5.64 2.81
C THR A 28 -4.05 -7.03 2.18
N ARG A 29 -3.50 -7.16 0.98
CA ARG A 29 -3.21 -8.43 0.34
C ARG A 29 -1.73 -8.48 0.01
N SER A 30 -1.03 -9.47 0.54
CA SER A 30 0.38 -9.70 0.23
C SER A 30 0.60 -11.14 -0.18
N SER A 31 1.46 -11.34 -1.17
CA SER A 31 1.90 -12.67 -1.60
C SER A 31 3.21 -12.53 -2.37
N TYR A 32 3.63 -13.59 -3.04
CA TYR A 32 4.85 -13.60 -3.83
C TYR A 32 4.71 -14.50 -5.05
N PHE A 33 5.51 -14.18 -6.06
CA PHE A 33 5.79 -15.06 -7.19
C PHE A 33 7.21 -15.61 -7.03
N THR A 34 7.42 -16.86 -7.43
CA THR A 34 8.73 -17.48 -7.50
C THR A 34 9.14 -17.62 -8.95
N SER A 35 10.41 -17.37 -9.26
CA SER A 35 11.01 -17.78 -10.54
C SER A 35 12.29 -18.54 -10.24
N ASP A 36 12.62 -19.54 -11.06
CA ASP A 36 13.90 -20.24 -10.96
C ASP A 36 15.06 -19.38 -11.51
N ARG A 37 14.73 -18.25 -12.17
CA ARG A 37 15.71 -17.35 -12.78
C ARG A 37 15.60 -15.95 -12.16
N PRO A 38 16.61 -15.49 -11.42
CA PRO A 38 16.64 -14.11 -10.88
C PRO A 38 16.47 -13.02 -11.95
N ALA A 39 16.96 -13.27 -13.17
CA ALA A 39 16.83 -12.35 -14.30
C ALA A 39 15.37 -12.03 -14.67
N ASP A 40 14.43 -12.96 -14.46
CA ASP A 40 13.01 -12.72 -14.74
C ASP A 40 12.43 -11.65 -13.81
N ILE A 41 12.86 -11.62 -12.55
CA ILE A 41 12.44 -10.61 -11.58
C ILE A 41 12.96 -9.25 -12.02
N GLN A 42 14.24 -9.18 -12.37
CA GLN A 42 14.84 -7.93 -12.84
C GLN A 42 14.14 -7.39 -14.10
N ALA A 43 13.83 -8.27 -15.07
CA ALA A 43 13.10 -7.91 -16.28
C ALA A 43 11.70 -7.34 -15.99
N VAL A 44 11.01 -7.83 -14.95
CA VAL A 44 9.73 -7.24 -14.51
C VAL A 44 9.90 -5.80 -14.04
N PHE A 45 10.91 -5.53 -13.22
CA PHE A 45 11.18 -4.15 -12.75
C PHE A 45 11.58 -3.23 -13.90
N GLU A 46 12.46 -3.68 -14.80
CA GLU A 46 12.89 -2.91 -15.97
C GLU A 46 11.70 -2.57 -16.87
N ARG A 47 10.80 -3.53 -17.13
CA ARG A 47 9.58 -3.30 -17.89
C ARG A 47 8.64 -2.29 -17.22
N LEU A 48 8.51 -2.34 -15.90
CA LEU A 48 7.67 -1.39 -15.16
C LEU A 48 8.27 0.01 -15.07
N ARG A 49 9.60 0.12 -15.07
CA ARG A 49 10.29 1.42 -15.13
C ARG A 49 10.12 2.07 -16.48
N HIS A 50 10.12 1.28 -17.56
CA HIS A 50 9.95 1.74 -18.94
C HIS A 50 10.77 3.02 -19.21
N GLU A 51 12.08 2.94 -18.94
CA GLU A 51 13.04 4.05 -19.10
C GLU A 51 12.66 5.33 -18.31
N GLY A 52 12.00 5.18 -17.17
CA GLY A 52 11.53 6.27 -16.32
C GLY A 52 10.11 6.75 -16.65
N ASN A 53 9.48 6.23 -17.70
CA ASN A 53 8.08 6.50 -18.05
C ASN A 53 7.17 5.41 -17.48
N TYR A 54 7.04 5.39 -16.16
CA TYR A 54 6.22 4.43 -15.41
C TYR A 54 4.76 4.39 -15.90
N PRO A 55 4.04 3.27 -15.68
CA PRO A 55 2.62 3.17 -15.95
C PRO A 55 1.84 4.31 -15.29
N LYS A 56 0.83 4.83 -16.01
CA LYS A 56 -0.06 5.87 -15.48
C LYS A 56 -1.30 5.31 -14.78
N ALA A 57 -1.56 4.02 -14.95
CA ALA A 57 -2.68 3.33 -14.32
C ALA A 57 -2.37 1.85 -14.12
N LEU A 58 -2.98 1.24 -13.10
CA LEU A 58 -2.99 -0.20 -12.87
C LEU A 58 -4.43 -0.67 -12.70
N ALA A 59 -4.83 -1.69 -13.47
CA ALA A 59 -6.19 -2.23 -13.45
C ALA A 59 -7.30 -1.17 -13.61
N GLY A 60 -7.04 -0.12 -14.38
CA GLY A 60 -7.98 0.99 -14.61
C GLY A 60 -8.00 2.06 -13.51
N VAL A 61 -7.17 1.94 -12.47
CA VAL A 61 -7.00 2.95 -11.42
C VAL A 61 -5.75 3.77 -11.69
N GLU A 62 -5.87 5.10 -11.62
CA GLU A 62 -4.76 6.03 -11.86
C GLU A 62 -3.63 5.84 -10.83
N ILE A 63 -2.38 5.95 -11.29
CA ILE A 63 -1.19 6.08 -10.44
C ILE A 63 -0.94 7.56 -10.21
N THR A 64 -1.02 7.98 -8.94
CA THR A 64 -0.82 9.36 -8.49
C THR A 64 0.62 9.63 -8.05
N ALA A 65 1.35 8.59 -7.65
CA ALA A 65 2.78 8.72 -7.35
C ALA A 65 3.55 7.40 -7.54
N VAL A 66 4.86 7.55 -7.77
CA VAL A 66 5.82 6.45 -7.91
C VAL A 66 6.98 6.67 -6.96
N ARG A 67 7.38 5.62 -6.24
CA ARG A 67 8.65 5.56 -5.51
C ARG A 67 9.46 4.37 -5.99
N ASP A 68 10.70 4.61 -6.40
CA ASP A 68 11.63 3.58 -6.86
C ASP A 68 12.93 3.67 -6.08
N LEU A 69 13.23 2.65 -5.27
CA LEU A 69 14.43 2.67 -4.42
C LEU A 69 15.71 2.27 -5.19
N ASP A 70 15.61 1.81 -6.44
CA ASP A 70 16.81 1.60 -7.27
C ASP A 70 17.42 2.94 -7.73
N SER A 71 16.56 3.89 -8.07
CA SER A 71 16.97 5.21 -8.57
C SER A 71 16.88 6.31 -7.51
N GLY A 72 16.22 6.04 -6.39
CA GLY A 72 15.92 7.03 -5.36
C GLY A 72 14.80 7.98 -5.73
N LEU A 73 14.04 7.70 -6.78
CA LEU A 73 12.90 8.51 -7.21
C LEU A 73 11.77 8.42 -6.19
N ASP A 74 11.15 9.56 -5.88
CA ASP A 74 9.84 9.62 -5.22
C ASP A 74 9.06 10.84 -5.73
N THR A 75 8.08 10.61 -6.60
CA THR A 75 7.31 11.69 -7.24
C THR A 75 6.31 12.36 -6.30
N ALA A 76 6.04 11.77 -5.13
CA ALA A 76 5.21 12.42 -4.11
C ALA A 76 5.98 13.46 -3.29
N GLN A 77 7.32 13.47 -3.37
CA GLN A 77 8.15 14.44 -2.69
C GLN A 77 8.41 15.66 -3.58
N ALA A 78 8.42 16.85 -2.98
CA ALA A 78 8.67 18.10 -3.70
C ALA A 78 10.02 18.12 -4.43
N GLU A 79 11.04 17.44 -3.87
CA GLU A 79 12.38 17.33 -4.45
C GLU A 79 12.50 16.17 -5.46
N GLY A 80 11.45 15.37 -5.65
CA GLY A 80 11.45 14.20 -6.52
C GLY A 80 12.31 13.03 -6.01
N ARG A 81 12.74 13.05 -4.75
CA ARG A 81 13.65 12.07 -4.16
C ARG A 81 13.07 11.36 -2.95
N SER A 82 13.35 10.07 -2.85
CA SER A 82 12.95 9.22 -1.72
C SER A 82 13.63 9.67 -0.44
N ARG A 83 12.83 9.77 0.64
CA ARG A 83 13.30 9.97 2.01
C ARG A 83 13.71 8.67 2.70
N LEU A 84 13.36 7.53 2.11
CA LEU A 84 13.78 6.22 2.60
C LEU A 84 15.21 5.93 2.15
N PRO A 85 16.01 5.17 2.92
CA PRO A 85 17.29 4.67 2.45
C PRO A 85 17.13 3.90 1.13
N TRP A 86 18.03 4.15 0.20
CA TRP A 86 17.98 3.58 -1.14
C TRP A 86 19.40 3.46 -1.71
N GLN A 87 19.61 2.46 -2.56
CA GLN A 87 20.85 2.25 -3.31
C GLN A 87 20.53 1.60 -4.65
N LYS A 88 21.42 1.82 -5.62
CA LYS A 88 21.30 1.16 -6.91
C LYS A 88 21.32 -0.36 -6.75
N GLY A 89 20.35 -1.04 -7.34
CA GLY A 89 20.08 -2.47 -7.17
C GLY A 89 18.95 -2.78 -6.18
N ASP A 90 18.44 -1.80 -5.41
CA ASP A 90 17.27 -2.02 -4.54
C ASP A 90 16.01 -2.18 -5.39
N LEU A 91 15.68 -3.44 -5.69
CA LEU A 91 14.47 -3.80 -6.43
C LEU A 91 13.23 -3.68 -5.53
N MET A 92 12.84 -2.44 -5.22
CA MET A 92 11.62 -2.09 -4.52
C MET A 92 10.94 -0.90 -5.20
N LEU A 93 9.74 -1.14 -5.72
CA LEU A 93 8.96 -0.19 -6.51
C LEU A 93 7.56 -0.08 -5.91
N THR A 94 7.15 1.14 -5.55
CA THR A 94 5.84 1.43 -4.98
C THR A 94 5.08 2.35 -5.91
N PHE A 95 3.85 1.95 -6.24
CA PHE A 95 2.85 2.77 -6.89
C PHE A 95 1.81 3.20 -5.87
N THR A 96 1.61 4.52 -5.73
CA THR A 96 0.43 5.07 -5.07
C THR A 96 -0.64 5.27 -6.12
N LEU A 97 -1.81 4.69 -5.87
CA LEU A 97 -2.98 4.77 -6.73
C LEU A 97 -3.96 5.81 -6.17
N ASP A 98 -4.95 6.19 -6.97
CA ASP A 98 -6.07 7.00 -6.51
C ASP A 98 -6.73 6.42 -5.23
N ASN A 99 -7.31 7.29 -4.39
CA ASN A 99 -7.80 6.95 -3.05
C ASN A 99 -6.74 6.35 -2.10
N VAL A 100 -5.47 6.71 -2.33
CA VAL A 100 -4.33 6.39 -1.45
C VAL A 100 -4.11 4.88 -1.31
N HIS A 101 -4.53 4.09 -2.30
CA HIS A 101 -4.16 2.67 -2.34
C HIS A 101 -2.69 2.56 -2.73
N THR A 102 -2.00 1.50 -2.29
CA THR A 102 -0.60 1.30 -2.66
C THR A 102 -0.36 -0.11 -3.15
N LEU A 103 0.46 -0.25 -4.20
CA LEU A 103 1.04 -1.51 -4.62
C LEU A 103 2.55 -1.39 -4.53
N THR A 104 3.16 -2.20 -3.66
CA THR A 104 4.61 -2.30 -3.54
C THR A 104 5.09 -3.64 -4.04
N LEU A 105 6.02 -3.63 -4.99
CA LEU A 105 6.77 -4.79 -5.46
C LEU A 105 8.16 -4.78 -4.83
N ARG A 106 8.64 -5.94 -4.37
CA ARG A 106 9.97 -6.07 -3.76
C ARG A 106 10.60 -7.42 -4.13
N ALA A 107 11.81 -7.39 -4.69
CA ALA A 107 12.59 -8.62 -4.83
C ALA A 107 13.14 -9.07 -3.46
N SER A 108 13.17 -10.38 -3.24
CA SER A 108 13.84 -10.96 -2.08
C SER A 108 15.35 -11.04 -2.34
N GLY A 109 16.16 -10.67 -1.33
CA GLY A 109 17.63 -10.68 -1.45
C GLY A 109 18.28 -12.06 -1.33
N THR A 110 17.57 -13.05 -0.81
CA THR A 110 18.12 -14.40 -0.50
C THR A 110 17.49 -15.52 -1.32
N GLU A 111 16.36 -15.28 -1.96
CA GLU A 111 15.61 -16.28 -2.74
C GLU A 111 15.03 -15.57 -3.97
N PRO A 112 14.85 -16.24 -5.12
CA PRO A 112 14.33 -15.61 -6.33
C PRO A 112 12.79 -15.45 -6.23
N LYS A 113 12.36 -14.61 -5.29
CA LYS A 113 10.96 -14.29 -5.01
C LYS A 113 10.69 -12.82 -5.32
N LEU A 114 9.62 -12.57 -6.08
CA LEU A 114 9.03 -11.25 -6.24
C LEU A 114 7.84 -11.13 -5.28
N LYS A 115 8.00 -10.39 -4.18
CA LYS A 115 6.93 -10.12 -3.22
C LYS A 115 6.09 -8.94 -3.72
N TYR A 116 4.80 -8.99 -3.44
CA TYR A 116 3.92 -7.83 -3.60
C TYR A 116 3.10 -7.57 -2.34
N TYR A 117 2.81 -6.30 -2.11
CA TYR A 117 1.97 -5.80 -1.02
C TYR A 117 0.97 -4.82 -1.64
N LEU A 118 -0.31 -5.17 -1.60
CA LEU A 118 -1.41 -4.34 -2.03
C LEU A 118 -2.16 -3.86 -0.79
N GLU A 119 -2.25 -2.56 -0.59
CA GLU A 119 -2.99 -1.93 0.49
C GLU A 119 -4.11 -1.07 -0.11
N VAL A 120 -5.35 -1.35 0.27
CA VAL A 120 -6.54 -0.68 -0.26
C VAL A 120 -7.31 -0.07 0.89
N ASN A 121 -7.62 1.22 0.78
CA ASN A 121 -8.53 1.91 1.68
C ASN A 121 -9.93 1.91 1.07
N ARG A 122 -10.88 1.14 1.62
CA ARG A 122 -12.26 1.11 1.12
C ARG A 122 -13.09 2.35 1.49
N GLY A 123 -12.49 3.33 2.15
CA GLY A 123 -13.17 4.50 2.70
C GLY A 123 -14.14 4.12 3.82
N GLN A 124 -14.77 5.11 4.43
CA GLN A 124 -15.95 4.87 5.25
C GLN A 124 -17.11 4.52 4.32
N ALA A 125 -17.79 3.39 4.55
CA ALA A 125 -19.12 3.20 3.98
C ALA A 125 -19.95 4.42 4.40
N ARG A 126 -20.47 5.20 3.43
CA ARG A 126 -21.32 6.36 3.70
C ARG A 126 -22.51 5.95 4.56
N HIS A 127 -22.36 6.00 5.88
CA HIS A 127 -23.45 5.83 6.80
C HIS A 127 -24.15 7.18 6.92
N ASN A 128 -24.94 7.51 5.89
CA ASN A 128 -25.89 8.62 5.94
C ASN A 128 -27.06 8.18 6.84
N LYS A 129 -26.84 8.10 8.15
CA LYS A 129 -27.93 8.00 9.13
C LYS A 129 -28.22 9.40 9.65
N HIS A 130 -29.15 10.09 8.99
CA HIS A 130 -29.88 11.17 9.64
C HIS A 130 -30.63 10.58 10.84
N TYR A 131 -30.05 10.70 12.04
CA TYR A 131 -30.83 10.56 13.26
C TYR A 131 -31.63 11.85 13.44
N ARG A 132 -32.87 11.82 12.97
CA ARG A 132 -33.90 12.77 13.40
C ARG A 132 -34.36 12.31 14.78
N VAL A 133 -33.94 13.01 15.82
CA VAL A 133 -34.49 12.82 17.16
C VAL A 133 -35.84 13.54 17.17
N SER A 134 -36.94 12.79 17.13
CA SER A 134 -38.25 13.32 17.47
C SER A 134 -38.40 13.29 18.99
N PRO A 135 -38.86 14.39 19.62
CA PRO A 135 -39.09 14.42 21.06
C PRO A 135 -40.42 13.74 21.41
N SER A 136 -40.40 13.00 22.52
CA SER A 136 -41.57 12.65 23.32
C SER A 136 -41.17 12.75 24.78
#